data_AF-A0A928S0E5-F1
#
_entry.id   AF-A0A928S0E5-F1
#
_cell.length_a   1.000
_cell.length_b   1.000
_cell.length_c   1.000
_cell.angle_alpha   90.00
_cell.angle_beta   90.00
_cell.angle_gamma   90.00
#
_symmetry.space_group_name_H-M   'P 1'
#
loop_
_entity.id
_entity.type
_entity.pdbx_description
1 polymer ?
#
loop_
_entity_poly.entity_id
_entity_poly.type
_entity_poly.pdbx_seq_one_letter_code
_entity_poly.pdbx_strand_id
1 'polypeptide(L)'
;MTKPFPAFFLIILLLLPVPMQAATLHVPGDYRSIQEAVDAAAPSDAVVVDDGLYIENVVIGKPLALSSKNGPSAVLIQAGRPDLPAIKVSGTSDVTVAGVSGTGSEAAGILVSASSNVTVTGNSFTGNGTGIMLSGTSRSVISWNESSSNAQYGLYMEKSDQNRVESNSSTLNRDKGFFISYSNGNEITGNAVNLNTWDGIMVFSSNGNRITGNKTLRNTYGIVVSESTGNVLEENTTIPNLFLILPIVLIYLGIVSYLAQKNLLKAVYKE
;
A
#
# COMPACT_ATOMS: atom_id res chain seq x y z
N MET A 1 -69.34 49.19 5.03
CA MET A 1 -69.23 47.72 4.89
C MET A 1 -67.93 47.39 4.17
N THR A 2 -66.85 47.19 4.92
CA THR A 2 -65.50 46.89 4.40
C THR A 2 -65.20 45.42 4.70
N LYS A 3 -65.06 44.58 3.67
CA LYS A 3 -64.64 43.18 3.80
C LYS A 3 -63.12 43.13 4.07
N PRO A 4 -62.61 42.29 4.99
CA PRO A 4 -61.18 42.10 5.15
C PRO A 4 -60.66 41.09 4.11
N PHE A 5 -59.47 41.35 3.57
CA PHE A 5 -58.69 40.40 2.76
C PHE A 5 -58.07 39.33 3.67
N PRO A 6 -57.90 38.07 3.22
CA PRO A 6 -57.24 37.04 4.00
C PRO A 6 -55.72 37.22 3.91
N ALA A 7 -55.06 37.34 5.07
CA ALA A 7 -53.61 37.32 5.16
C ALA A 7 -53.11 35.90 4.86
N PHE A 8 -52.48 35.72 3.69
CA PHE A 8 -51.69 34.52 3.40
C PHE A 8 -50.42 34.56 4.26
N PHE A 9 -50.38 33.76 5.31
CA PHE A 9 -49.16 33.49 6.07
C PHE A 9 -48.28 32.55 5.24
N LEU A 10 -47.27 33.10 4.56
CA LEU A 10 -46.21 32.32 3.94
C LEU A 10 -45.29 31.81 5.06
N ILE A 11 -45.45 30.56 5.47
CA ILE A 11 -44.48 29.88 6.35
C ILE A 11 -43.25 29.58 5.49
N ILE A 12 -42.24 30.44 5.57
CA ILE A 12 -40.90 30.12 5.09
C ILE A 12 -40.32 29.14 6.11
N LEU A 13 -40.32 27.85 5.76
CA LEU A 13 -39.64 26.82 6.52
C LEU A 13 -38.13 27.08 6.42
N LEU A 14 -37.57 27.76 7.42
CA LEU A 14 -36.14 27.96 7.56
C LEU A 14 -35.49 26.59 7.81
N LEU A 15 -35.00 25.94 6.76
CA LEU A 15 -34.08 24.81 6.86
C LEU A 15 -32.77 25.34 7.44
N LEU A 16 -32.67 25.33 8.78
CA LEU A 16 -31.40 25.53 9.45
C LEU A 16 -30.46 24.41 8.99
N PRO A 17 -29.25 24.72 8.48
CA PRO A 17 -28.28 23.69 8.14
C PRO A 17 -27.99 22.89 9.40
N VAL A 18 -28.40 21.62 9.41
CA VAL A 18 -28.00 20.69 10.45
C VAL A 18 -26.48 20.62 10.37
N PRO A 19 -25.74 20.80 11.47
CA PRO A 19 -24.30 20.59 11.45
C PRO A 19 -24.04 19.15 10.98
N MET A 20 -23.50 19.01 9.77
CA MET A 20 -23.10 17.74 9.17
C MET A 20 -21.80 17.30 9.83
N GLN A 21 -21.89 16.93 11.11
CA GLN A 21 -20.80 16.28 11.79
C GLN A 21 -20.84 14.80 11.42
N ALA A 22 -19.77 14.31 10.81
CA ALA A 22 -19.57 12.89 10.54
C ALA A 22 -19.80 12.09 11.83
N ALA A 23 -20.69 11.09 11.79
CA ALA A 23 -20.92 10.21 12.91
C ALA A 23 -19.73 9.27 13.09
N THR A 24 -19.54 8.79 14.31
CA THR A 24 -18.53 7.76 14.62
C THR A 24 -19.25 6.49 15.05
N LEU A 25 -19.03 5.41 14.31
CA LEU A 25 -19.58 4.07 14.56
C LEU A 25 -18.46 3.21 15.12
N HIS A 26 -18.71 2.56 16.25
CA HIS A 26 -17.72 1.72 16.92
C HIS A 26 -17.95 0.23 16.67
N VAL A 27 -16.88 -0.52 16.41
CA VAL A 27 -16.90 -1.97 16.24
C VAL A 27 -15.95 -2.60 17.26
N PRO A 28 -16.39 -3.54 18.12
CA PRO A 28 -17.69 -4.20 18.12
C PRO A 28 -18.78 -3.50 18.97
N GLY A 29 -18.56 -2.24 19.37
CA GLY A 29 -19.42 -1.52 20.32
C GLY A 29 -20.86 -1.33 19.85
N ASP A 30 -21.04 -0.66 18.70
CA ASP A 30 -22.34 -0.37 18.10
C ASP A 30 -22.80 -1.46 17.12
N TYR A 31 -21.83 -2.12 16.46
CA TYR A 31 -22.07 -3.14 15.43
C TYR A 31 -21.20 -4.36 15.68
N ARG A 32 -21.67 -5.55 15.26
CA ARG A 32 -20.96 -6.81 15.55
C ARG A 32 -19.80 -7.08 14.61
N SER A 33 -19.84 -6.53 13.40
CA SER A 33 -18.78 -6.67 12.40
C SER A 33 -18.44 -5.33 11.76
N ILE A 34 -17.28 -5.27 11.11
CA ILE A 34 -16.83 -4.09 10.39
C ILE A 34 -17.76 -3.83 9.21
N GLN A 35 -18.15 -4.87 8.47
CA GLN A 35 -19.06 -4.71 7.33
C GLN A 35 -20.42 -4.14 7.75
N GLU A 36 -20.98 -4.55 8.90
CA GLU A 36 -22.27 -4.04 9.38
C GLU A 36 -22.19 -2.53 9.66
N ALA A 37 -21.11 -2.07 10.31
CA ALA A 37 -20.87 -0.65 10.53
C ALA A 37 -20.65 0.12 9.21
N VAL A 38 -19.88 -0.45 8.27
CA VAL A 38 -19.68 0.15 6.94
C VAL A 38 -21.00 0.27 6.18
N ASP A 39 -21.87 -0.74 6.25
CA ASP A 39 -23.17 -0.73 5.59
C ASP A 39 -24.08 0.34 6.21
N ALA A 40 -24.06 0.48 7.53
CA ALA A 40 -24.87 1.46 8.27
C ALA A 40 -24.37 2.91 8.17
N ALA A 41 -23.06 3.12 7.98
CA ALA A 41 -22.44 4.44 7.90
C ALA A 41 -23.06 5.31 6.80
N ALA A 42 -23.33 6.58 7.10
CA ALA A 42 -23.61 7.60 6.10
C ALA A 42 -22.29 8.02 5.40
N PRO A 43 -22.36 8.62 4.19
CA PRO A 43 -21.19 9.17 3.55
C PRO A 43 -20.43 10.14 4.47
N SER A 44 -19.10 9.98 4.50
CA SER A 44 -18.14 10.72 5.33
C SER A 44 -18.14 10.38 6.82
N ASP A 45 -18.92 9.41 7.28
CA ASP A 45 -18.82 8.89 8.65
C ASP A 45 -17.49 8.17 8.90
N ALA A 46 -17.17 8.00 10.18
CA ALA A 46 -16.01 7.23 10.66
C ALA A 46 -16.46 5.90 11.27
N VAL A 47 -15.85 4.79 10.83
CA VAL A 47 -15.92 3.48 11.46
C VAL A 47 -14.62 3.26 12.23
N VAL A 48 -14.73 3.24 13.56
CA VAL A 48 -13.61 3.02 14.48
C VAL A 48 -13.65 1.60 15.00
N VAL A 49 -12.60 0.85 14.70
CA VAL A 49 -12.47 -0.55 15.06
C VAL A 49 -11.60 -0.68 16.30
N ASP A 50 -12.17 -1.26 17.36
CA ASP A 50 -11.48 -1.64 18.57
C ASP A 50 -10.70 -2.94 18.36
N ASP A 51 -9.72 -3.16 19.24
CA ASP A 51 -8.76 -4.26 19.17
C ASP A 51 -9.45 -5.62 19.07
N GLY A 52 -9.02 -6.45 18.12
CA GLY A 52 -9.63 -7.75 17.90
C GLY A 52 -9.27 -8.42 16.58
N LEU A 53 -9.69 -9.67 16.47
CA LEU A 53 -9.67 -10.46 15.24
C LEU A 53 -11.06 -10.40 14.59
N TYR A 54 -11.10 -9.97 13.35
CA TYR A 54 -12.31 -9.88 12.53
C TYR A 54 -12.14 -10.78 11.31
N ILE A 55 -12.97 -11.83 11.23
CA ILE A 55 -12.93 -12.78 10.11
C ILE A 55 -14.04 -12.42 9.13
N GLU A 56 -13.71 -11.56 8.18
CA GLU A 56 -14.64 -11.03 7.18
C GLU A 56 -13.89 -10.51 5.94
N ASN A 57 -14.64 -10.10 4.91
CA ASN A 57 -14.12 -9.40 3.75
C ASN A 57 -14.86 -8.06 3.66
N VAL A 58 -14.18 -6.97 3.96
CA VAL A 58 -14.80 -5.64 4.09
C VAL A 58 -14.87 -4.96 2.73
N VAL A 59 -16.05 -4.45 2.35
CA VAL A 59 -16.29 -3.73 1.10
C VAL A 59 -16.79 -2.32 1.41
N ILE A 60 -16.00 -1.33 0.99
CA ILE A 60 -16.28 0.10 1.12
C ILE A 60 -16.64 0.65 -0.27
N GLY A 61 -17.91 1.02 -0.43
CA GLY A 61 -18.46 1.57 -1.68
C GLY A 61 -18.95 3.01 -1.59
N LYS A 62 -18.61 3.72 -0.50
CA LYS A 62 -19.02 5.10 -0.23
C LYS A 62 -17.91 5.85 0.53
N PRO A 63 -17.87 7.20 0.48
CA PRO A 63 -16.95 7.99 1.28
C PRO A 63 -17.08 7.63 2.76
N LEU A 64 -15.98 7.26 3.42
CA LEU A 64 -15.93 7.01 4.87
C LEU A 64 -14.48 6.89 5.34
N ALA A 65 -14.27 6.99 6.65
CA ALA A 65 -13.00 6.64 7.28
C ALA A 65 -13.13 5.32 8.03
N LEU A 66 -12.32 4.31 7.70
CA LEU A 66 -12.13 3.09 8.47
C LEU A 66 -10.80 3.20 9.21
N SER A 67 -10.81 3.17 10.53
CA SER A 67 -9.57 3.26 11.32
C SER A 67 -9.58 2.40 12.56
N SER A 68 -8.40 1.92 12.97
CA SER A 68 -8.24 1.36 14.32
C SER A 68 -7.94 2.45 15.35
N LYS A 69 -8.22 2.13 16.61
CA LYS A 69 -7.87 3.00 17.75
C LYS A 69 -6.39 2.88 18.17
N ASN A 70 -5.85 1.66 18.14
CA ASN A 70 -4.54 1.33 18.72
C ASN A 70 -3.48 0.89 17.68
N GLY A 71 -3.70 1.22 16.40
CA GLY A 71 -2.77 0.93 15.32
C GLY A 71 -2.87 -0.50 14.76
N PRO A 72 -2.04 -0.82 13.75
CA PRO A 72 -2.22 -2.01 12.92
C PRO A 72 -2.06 -3.32 13.69
N SER A 73 -1.22 -3.39 14.71
CA SER A 73 -1.04 -4.60 15.51
C SER A 73 -2.26 -5.00 16.35
N ALA A 74 -3.21 -4.08 16.53
CA ALA A 74 -4.35 -4.26 17.43
C ALA A 74 -5.61 -4.78 16.72
N VAL A 75 -5.78 -4.44 15.43
CA VAL A 75 -6.94 -4.85 14.62
C VAL A 75 -6.48 -5.73 13.48
N LEU A 76 -6.81 -7.02 13.55
CA LEU A 76 -6.48 -7.99 12.51
C LEU A 76 -7.75 -8.36 11.73
N ILE A 77 -7.82 -7.93 10.48
CA ILE A 77 -8.85 -8.31 9.52
C ILE A 77 -8.31 -9.51 8.72
N GLN A 78 -8.81 -10.70 9.05
CA GLN A 78 -8.49 -11.92 8.33
C GLN A 78 -9.59 -12.17 7.29
N ALA A 79 -9.20 -12.34 6.03
CA ALA A 79 -10.14 -12.66 4.96
C ALA A 79 -10.95 -13.92 5.30
N GLY A 80 -12.26 -13.79 5.47
CA GLY A 80 -13.16 -14.93 5.67
C GLY A 80 -13.27 -15.82 4.43
N ARG A 81 -13.12 -15.20 3.26
CA ARG A 81 -12.96 -15.84 1.95
C ARG A 81 -11.60 -15.49 1.36
N PRO A 82 -10.69 -16.48 1.21
CA PRO A 82 -9.35 -16.23 0.69
C PRO A 82 -9.34 -15.70 -0.75
N ASP A 83 -10.30 -16.09 -1.58
CA ASP A 83 -10.37 -15.68 -2.99
C ASP A 83 -10.78 -14.21 -3.19
N LEU A 84 -11.18 -13.52 -2.13
CA LEU A 84 -11.56 -12.11 -2.13
C LEU A 84 -10.54 -11.26 -1.34
N PRO A 85 -10.40 -9.97 -1.65
CA PRO A 85 -9.59 -9.07 -0.83
C PRO A 85 -10.06 -9.04 0.63
N ALA A 86 -9.15 -8.88 1.59
CA ALA A 86 -9.55 -8.68 2.99
C ALA A 86 -10.28 -7.33 3.15
N ILE A 87 -9.80 -6.29 2.46
CA ILE A 87 -10.46 -4.99 2.35
C ILE A 87 -10.57 -4.61 0.87
N LYS A 88 -11.74 -4.15 0.43
CA LYS A 88 -11.98 -3.66 -0.93
C LYS A 88 -12.62 -2.28 -0.89
N VAL A 89 -11.94 -1.28 -1.43
CA VAL A 89 -12.51 0.04 -1.76
C VAL A 89 -12.85 0.05 -3.24
N SER A 90 -14.10 0.35 -3.61
CA SER A 90 -14.56 0.18 -4.99
C SER A 90 -15.52 1.28 -5.43
N GLY A 91 -15.21 1.93 -6.56
CA GLY A 91 -16.14 2.85 -7.22
C GLY A 91 -16.52 4.08 -6.41
N THR A 92 -15.63 4.56 -5.53
CA THR A 92 -15.90 5.67 -4.62
C THR A 92 -14.72 6.63 -4.53
N SER A 93 -14.93 7.78 -3.90
CA SER A 93 -13.87 8.70 -3.51
C SER A 93 -13.88 8.97 -2.00
N ASP A 94 -12.85 9.69 -1.53
CA ASP A 94 -12.80 10.26 -0.19
C ASP A 94 -12.90 9.20 0.91
N VAL A 95 -12.14 8.11 0.73
CA VAL A 95 -12.04 7.01 1.68
C VAL A 95 -10.70 7.08 2.40
N THR A 96 -10.71 6.87 3.70
CA THR A 96 -9.50 6.63 4.49
C THR A 96 -9.53 5.22 5.06
N VAL A 97 -8.45 4.46 4.90
CA VAL A 97 -8.21 3.20 5.60
C VAL A 97 -6.92 3.34 6.39
N ALA A 98 -7.02 3.35 7.72
CA ALA A 98 -5.91 3.70 8.59
C ALA A 98 -5.69 2.73 9.76
N GLY A 99 -4.43 2.36 10.00
CA GLY A 99 -4.07 1.65 11.23
C GLY A 99 -4.62 0.23 11.35
N VAL A 100 -5.02 -0.45 10.28
CA VAL A 100 -5.53 -1.84 10.37
C VAL A 100 -4.51 -2.84 9.83
N SER A 101 -4.64 -4.12 10.22
CA SER A 101 -3.93 -5.23 9.59
C SER A 101 -4.85 -6.06 8.70
N GLY A 102 -4.34 -6.53 7.55
CA GLY A 102 -5.04 -7.43 6.63
C GLY A 102 -4.23 -8.68 6.31
N THR A 103 -4.84 -9.87 6.42
CA THR A 103 -4.18 -11.16 6.19
C THR A 103 -5.10 -12.22 5.58
N GLY A 104 -4.53 -13.30 5.06
CA GLY A 104 -5.26 -14.51 4.64
C GLY A 104 -5.99 -14.41 3.29
N SER A 105 -5.81 -13.31 2.53
CA SER A 105 -6.38 -13.18 1.19
C SER A 105 -5.41 -13.69 0.13
N GLU A 106 -5.82 -14.60 -0.75
CA GLU A 106 -5.10 -14.99 -1.96
C GLU A 106 -5.16 -13.91 -3.06
N ALA A 107 -6.08 -12.95 -2.95
CA ALA A 107 -6.20 -11.81 -3.84
C ALA A 107 -5.35 -10.62 -3.38
N ALA A 108 -5.80 -9.91 -2.34
CA ALA A 108 -5.10 -8.75 -1.80
C ALA A 108 -5.44 -8.47 -0.33
N GLY A 109 -4.46 -7.97 0.44
CA GLY A 109 -4.71 -7.42 1.78
C GLY A 109 -5.66 -6.22 1.70
N ILE A 110 -5.39 -5.32 0.75
CA ILE A 110 -6.33 -4.28 0.33
C ILE A 110 -6.35 -4.12 -1.20
N LEU A 111 -7.54 -4.01 -1.78
CA LEU A 111 -7.77 -3.63 -3.17
C LEU A 111 -8.51 -2.29 -3.22
N VAL A 112 -7.92 -1.29 -3.87
CA VAL A 112 -8.59 -0.04 -4.23
C VAL A 112 -8.84 -0.06 -5.74
N SER A 113 -10.10 -0.03 -6.14
CA SER A 113 -10.49 -0.20 -7.54
C SER A 113 -11.41 0.92 -8.01
N ALA A 114 -11.14 1.47 -9.20
CA ALA A 114 -11.95 2.49 -9.86
C ALA A 114 -12.33 3.65 -8.91
N SER A 115 -11.35 4.12 -8.13
CA SER A 115 -11.57 5.06 -7.02
C SER A 115 -10.61 6.25 -7.12
N SER A 116 -10.89 7.33 -6.38
CA SER A 116 -9.98 8.48 -6.33
C SER A 116 -9.95 9.15 -4.96
N ASN A 117 -8.89 9.90 -4.65
CA ASN A 117 -8.73 10.54 -3.35
C ASN A 117 -8.88 9.57 -2.17
N VAL A 118 -8.25 8.39 -2.28
CA VAL A 118 -8.23 7.38 -1.23
C VAL A 118 -6.93 7.52 -0.44
N THR A 119 -7.01 7.49 0.88
CA THR A 119 -5.84 7.44 1.76
C THR A 119 -5.74 6.06 2.39
N VAL A 120 -4.66 5.34 2.10
CA VAL A 120 -4.31 4.07 2.76
C VAL A 120 -3.07 4.34 3.58
N THR A 121 -3.20 4.41 4.92
CA THR A 121 -2.08 4.83 5.77
C THR A 121 -1.88 4.03 7.06
N GLY A 122 -0.63 3.75 7.43
CA GLY A 122 -0.32 3.13 8.72
C GLY A 122 -0.84 1.70 8.87
N ASN A 123 -1.08 0.99 7.76
CA ASN A 123 -1.65 -0.37 7.78
C ASN A 123 -0.55 -1.45 7.67
N SER A 124 -0.89 -2.70 8.01
CA SER A 124 -0.02 -3.86 7.81
C SER A 124 -0.70 -4.96 7.00
N PHE A 125 -0.23 -5.23 5.78
CA PHE A 125 -0.79 -6.25 4.89
C PHE A 125 0.20 -7.40 4.69
N THR A 126 0.01 -8.46 5.48
CA THR A 126 0.96 -9.57 5.60
C THR A 126 0.34 -10.91 5.22
N GLY A 127 1.06 -11.70 4.42
CA GLY A 127 0.65 -13.07 4.09
C GLY A 127 -0.55 -13.16 3.14
N ASN A 128 -0.65 -12.21 2.20
CA ASN A 128 -1.69 -12.17 1.17
C ASN A 128 -1.13 -12.53 -0.22
N GLY A 129 -1.96 -12.58 -1.25
CA GLY A 129 -1.54 -12.63 -2.66
C GLY A 129 -0.71 -11.39 -3.00
N THR A 130 -1.37 -10.23 -2.96
CA THR A 130 -0.74 -8.90 -3.00
C THR A 130 -1.00 -8.16 -1.69
N GLY A 131 -0.03 -7.40 -1.18
CA GLY A 131 -0.26 -6.57 0.02
C GLY A 131 -1.29 -5.47 -0.25
N ILE A 132 -0.91 -4.53 -1.11
CA ILE A 132 -1.74 -3.38 -1.53
C ILE A 132 -1.90 -3.39 -3.04
N MET A 133 -3.14 -3.37 -3.54
CA MET A 133 -3.43 -3.32 -4.98
C MET A 133 -4.25 -2.08 -5.31
N LEU A 134 -3.76 -1.27 -6.27
CA LEU A 134 -4.51 -0.18 -6.90
C LEU A 134 -4.83 -0.57 -8.34
N SER A 135 -6.09 -0.48 -8.74
CA SER A 135 -6.54 -0.76 -10.12
C SER A 135 -7.47 0.34 -10.60
N GLY A 136 -7.07 1.11 -11.61
CA GLY A 136 -7.87 2.24 -12.09
C GLY A 136 -8.05 3.34 -11.03
N THR A 137 -7.03 3.58 -10.19
CA THR A 137 -7.14 4.51 -9.05
C THR A 137 -6.28 5.76 -9.26
N SER A 138 -6.78 6.93 -8.85
CA SER A 138 -6.05 8.19 -9.05
C SER A 138 -6.09 9.14 -7.86
N ARG A 139 -5.08 10.03 -7.77
CA ARG A 139 -4.99 11.08 -6.74
C ARG A 139 -5.10 10.54 -5.32
N SER A 140 -4.61 9.33 -5.09
CA SER A 140 -4.64 8.66 -3.81
C SER A 140 -3.28 8.73 -3.12
N VAL A 141 -3.29 8.62 -1.79
CA VAL A 141 -2.09 8.62 -0.96
C VAL A 141 -1.95 7.26 -0.29
N ILE A 142 -0.83 6.60 -0.58
CA ILE A 142 -0.45 5.33 0.05
C ILE A 142 0.77 5.61 0.89
N SER A 143 0.62 5.68 2.21
CA SER A 143 1.69 6.13 3.10
C SER A 143 1.89 5.30 4.34
N TRP A 144 3.13 5.13 4.82
CA TRP A 144 3.39 4.49 6.12
C TRP A 144 2.81 3.07 6.28
N ASN A 145 2.57 2.36 5.18
CA ASN A 145 2.09 0.99 5.24
C ASN A 145 3.25 -0.01 5.24
N GLU A 146 3.02 -1.16 5.84
CA GLU A 146 3.88 -2.33 5.73
C GLU A 146 3.20 -3.41 4.87
N SER A 147 3.86 -3.87 3.82
CA SER A 147 3.44 -5.00 3.00
C SER A 147 4.51 -6.08 3.01
N SER A 148 4.28 -7.16 3.76
CA SER A 148 5.31 -8.18 3.99
C SER A 148 4.87 -9.61 3.75
N SER A 149 5.80 -10.46 3.31
CA SER A 149 5.57 -11.91 3.13
C SER A 149 4.38 -12.26 2.22
N ASN A 150 4.06 -11.41 1.24
CA ASN A 150 2.99 -11.67 0.28
C ASN A 150 3.47 -12.61 -0.84
N ALA A 151 2.55 -13.39 -1.40
CA ALA A 151 2.84 -14.43 -2.39
C ALA A 151 3.25 -13.86 -3.75
N GLN A 152 2.97 -12.58 -4.02
CA GLN A 152 3.35 -11.89 -5.24
C GLN A 152 4.00 -10.54 -4.89
N TYR A 153 3.20 -9.49 -4.78
CA TYR A 153 3.68 -8.11 -4.70
C TYR A 153 3.42 -7.50 -3.33
N GLY A 154 4.33 -6.61 -2.88
CA GLY A 154 4.04 -5.76 -1.72
C GLY A 154 3.04 -4.67 -2.06
N LEU A 155 3.23 -4.01 -3.21
CA LEU A 155 2.30 -3.05 -3.79
C LEU A 155 2.22 -3.25 -5.31
N TYR A 156 1.00 -3.32 -5.85
CA TYR A 156 0.75 -3.38 -7.28
C TYR A 156 -0.15 -2.22 -7.72
N MET A 157 0.29 -1.45 -8.70
CA MET A 157 -0.50 -0.41 -9.35
C MET A 157 -0.73 -0.77 -10.81
N GLU A 158 -1.99 -0.87 -11.18
CA GLU A 158 -2.43 -1.09 -12.56
C GLU A 158 -3.31 0.06 -13.00
N LYS A 159 -2.97 0.71 -14.14
CA LYS A 159 -3.77 1.80 -14.71
C LYS A 159 -4.13 2.87 -13.68
N SER A 160 -3.18 3.20 -12.80
CA SER A 160 -3.41 4.03 -11.63
C SER A 160 -2.48 5.24 -11.68
N ASP A 161 -3.05 6.40 -11.98
CA ASP A 161 -2.30 7.61 -12.31
C ASP A 161 -2.33 8.66 -11.19
N GLN A 162 -1.31 9.51 -11.12
CA GLN A 162 -1.28 10.69 -10.23
C GLN A 162 -1.43 10.35 -8.74
N ASN A 163 -0.91 9.22 -8.28
CA ASN A 163 -0.90 8.83 -6.87
C ASN A 163 0.43 9.17 -6.20
N ARG A 164 0.38 9.32 -4.88
CA ARG A 164 1.56 9.49 -4.03
C ARG A 164 1.77 8.23 -3.19
N VAL A 165 2.92 7.59 -3.36
CA VAL A 165 3.34 6.38 -2.64
C VAL A 165 4.57 6.74 -1.81
N GLU A 166 4.38 6.94 -0.51
CA GLU A 166 5.43 7.54 0.33
C GLU A 166 5.68 6.80 1.65
N SER A 167 6.95 6.68 2.05
CA SER A 167 7.32 6.15 3.37
C SER A 167 6.73 4.76 3.71
N ASN A 168 6.48 3.93 2.70
CA ASN A 168 6.00 2.56 2.91
C ASN A 168 7.18 1.59 3.04
N SER A 169 6.95 0.46 3.70
CA SER A 169 7.87 -0.66 3.80
C SER A 169 7.31 -1.87 3.03
N SER A 170 8.11 -2.47 2.15
CA SER A 170 7.71 -3.67 1.41
C SER A 170 8.83 -4.70 1.43
N THR A 171 8.62 -5.81 2.13
CA THR A 171 9.68 -6.78 2.40
C THR A 171 9.25 -8.24 2.27
N LEU A 172 10.18 -9.12 1.87
CA LEU A 172 9.98 -10.57 1.84
C LEU A 172 8.81 -11.01 0.94
N ASN A 173 8.40 -10.19 -0.02
CA ASN A 173 7.40 -10.58 -1.02
C ASN A 173 8.06 -11.49 -2.06
N ARG A 174 7.32 -12.50 -2.52
CA ARG A 174 7.87 -13.58 -3.37
C ARG A 174 8.10 -13.20 -4.83
N ASP A 175 7.64 -12.03 -5.25
CA ASP A 175 7.98 -11.43 -6.54
C ASP A 175 8.58 -10.02 -6.32
N LYS A 176 7.94 -8.96 -6.83
CA LYS A 176 8.43 -7.59 -6.74
C LYS A 176 7.97 -6.93 -5.45
N GLY A 177 8.76 -6.02 -4.92
CA GLY A 177 8.29 -5.17 -3.84
C GLY A 177 7.14 -4.29 -4.33
N PHE A 178 7.45 -3.36 -5.23
CA PHE A 178 6.46 -2.52 -5.91
C PHE A 178 6.45 -2.82 -7.41
N PHE A 179 5.26 -3.01 -7.97
CA PHE A 179 5.06 -3.13 -9.40
C PHE A 179 4.11 -2.04 -9.90
N ILE A 180 4.61 -1.18 -10.78
CA ILE A 180 3.92 -0.02 -11.34
C ILE A 180 3.71 -0.28 -12.82
N SER A 181 2.48 -0.61 -13.21
CA SER A 181 2.13 -1.09 -14.54
C SER A 181 1.06 -0.19 -15.17
N TYR A 182 1.32 0.30 -16.38
CA TYR A 182 0.42 1.22 -17.09
C TYR A 182 -0.03 2.43 -16.26
N SER A 183 0.83 2.94 -15.39
CA SER A 183 0.51 3.89 -14.32
C SER A 183 1.43 5.11 -14.41
N ASN A 184 0.86 6.28 -14.67
CA ASN A 184 1.59 7.48 -15.09
C ASN A 184 1.53 8.61 -14.05
N GLY A 185 2.55 9.46 -14.05
CA GLY A 185 2.55 10.69 -13.27
C GLY A 185 2.48 10.47 -11.75
N ASN A 186 2.95 9.33 -11.25
CA ASN A 186 2.96 9.02 -9.82
C ASN A 186 4.24 9.53 -9.14
N GLU A 187 4.14 9.81 -7.86
CA GLU A 187 5.26 10.15 -6.98
C GLU A 187 5.54 8.99 -6.02
N ILE A 188 6.70 8.36 -6.16
CA ILE A 188 7.13 7.21 -5.37
C ILE A 188 8.34 7.65 -4.56
N THR A 189 8.13 8.01 -3.29
CA THR A 189 9.11 8.77 -2.51
C THR A 189 9.43 8.13 -1.17
N GLY A 190 10.72 7.97 -0.86
CA GLY A 190 11.15 7.60 0.50
C GLY A 190 10.72 6.21 0.97
N ASN A 191 10.41 5.28 0.06
CA ASN A 191 9.97 3.94 0.42
C ASN A 191 11.15 3.00 0.70
N ALA A 192 10.95 2.02 1.59
CA ALA A 192 11.89 0.96 1.93
C ALA A 192 11.42 -0.37 1.32
N VAL A 193 11.90 -0.69 0.11
CA VAL A 193 11.42 -1.80 -0.70
C VAL A 193 12.50 -2.87 -0.81
N ASN A 194 12.67 -3.65 0.25
CA ASN A 194 13.88 -4.45 0.48
C ASN A 194 13.57 -5.95 0.52
N LEU A 195 14.55 -6.80 0.23
CA LEU A 195 14.47 -8.26 0.46
C LEU A 195 13.27 -8.94 -0.26
N ASN A 196 12.83 -8.38 -1.39
CA ASN A 196 11.85 -9.03 -2.26
C ASN A 196 12.59 -9.96 -3.22
N THR A 197 11.96 -11.06 -3.64
CA THR A 197 12.64 -12.09 -4.41
C THR A 197 13.13 -11.57 -5.77
N TRP A 198 12.39 -10.67 -6.42
CA TRP A 198 12.71 -10.13 -7.74
C TRP A 198 13.12 -8.66 -7.67
N ASP A 199 12.39 -7.76 -8.30
CA ASP A 199 12.73 -6.34 -8.33
C ASP A 199 12.27 -5.65 -7.05
N GLY A 200 13.02 -4.67 -6.58
CA GLY A 200 12.54 -3.75 -5.56
C GLY A 200 11.37 -2.96 -6.11
N ILE A 201 11.62 -2.08 -7.07
CA ILE A 201 10.59 -1.31 -7.76
C ILE A 201 10.68 -1.59 -9.26
N MET A 202 9.62 -2.12 -9.86
CA MET A 202 9.49 -2.24 -11.31
C MET A 202 8.49 -1.22 -11.85
N VAL A 203 8.89 -0.48 -12.87
CA VAL A 203 8.07 0.46 -13.62
C VAL A 203 7.96 -0.04 -15.06
N PHE A 204 6.76 -0.42 -15.47
CA PHE A 204 6.48 -1.06 -16.75
C PHE A 204 5.39 -0.30 -17.50
N SER A 205 5.64 0.06 -18.75
CA SER A 205 4.67 0.80 -19.59
C SER A 205 4.07 2.04 -18.89
N SER A 206 4.88 2.74 -18.11
CA SER A 206 4.44 3.72 -17.11
C SER A 206 5.29 5.00 -17.21
N ASN A 207 4.68 6.11 -17.61
CA ASN A 207 5.39 7.32 -18.01
C ASN A 207 5.31 8.44 -16.98
N GLY A 208 6.31 9.33 -16.99
CA GLY A 208 6.26 10.58 -16.23
C GLY A 208 6.25 10.42 -14.70
N ASN A 209 6.68 9.28 -14.16
CA ASN A 209 6.73 9.05 -12.72
C ASN A 209 8.01 9.64 -12.10
N ARG A 210 7.90 10.12 -10.87
CA ARG A 210 9.03 10.57 -10.05
C ARG A 210 9.31 9.53 -8.98
N ILE A 211 10.51 8.97 -8.98
CA ILE A 211 10.95 7.91 -8.07
C ILE A 211 12.14 8.48 -7.30
N THR A 212 11.90 8.94 -6.07
CA THR A 212 12.88 9.75 -5.35
C THR A 212 13.18 9.20 -3.96
N GLY A 213 14.46 9.09 -3.59
CA GLY A 213 14.86 8.77 -2.22
C GLY A 213 14.47 7.36 -1.73
N ASN A 214 14.14 6.42 -2.63
CA ASN A 214 13.75 5.07 -2.25
C ASN A 214 14.97 4.19 -1.95
N LYS A 215 14.81 3.27 -1.01
CA LYS A 215 15.81 2.24 -0.67
C LYS A 215 15.33 0.90 -1.21
N THR A 216 16.06 0.32 -2.15
CA THR A 216 15.75 -0.99 -2.74
C THR A 216 16.92 -1.97 -2.52
N LEU A 217 17.05 -2.43 -1.29
CA LEU A 217 18.20 -3.20 -0.82
C LEU A 217 17.91 -4.70 -0.87
N ARG A 218 18.89 -5.49 -1.33
CA ARG A 218 18.88 -6.96 -1.33
C ARG A 218 17.69 -7.57 -2.07
N ASN A 219 17.22 -6.88 -3.11
CA ASN A 219 16.39 -7.46 -4.15
C ASN A 219 17.31 -8.04 -5.25
N THR A 220 16.76 -8.82 -6.18
CA THR A 220 17.51 -9.29 -7.36
C THR A 220 17.93 -8.09 -8.21
N TYR A 221 17.00 -7.18 -8.50
CA TYR A 221 17.27 -5.87 -9.09
C TYR A 221 16.69 -4.76 -8.20
N GLY A 222 17.37 -3.62 -8.13
CA GLY A 222 16.93 -2.51 -7.28
C GLY A 222 15.68 -1.81 -7.83
N ILE A 223 15.88 -1.03 -8.89
CA ILE A 223 14.83 -0.34 -9.63
C ILE A 223 14.96 -0.71 -11.11
N VAL A 224 13.87 -1.17 -11.73
CA VAL A 224 13.80 -1.55 -13.13
C VAL A 224 12.77 -0.67 -13.83
N VAL A 225 13.15 -0.07 -14.95
CA VAL A 225 12.26 0.75 -15.79
C VAL A 225 12.25 0.14 -17.18
N SER A 226 11.08 -0.28 -17.66
CA SER A 226 10.91 -0.95 -18.95
C SER A 226 9.70 -0.38 -19.71
N GLU A 227 9.82 -0.25 -21.02
CA GLU A 227 8.76 0.25 -21.92
C GLU A 227 8.17 1.60 -21.46
N SER A 228 9.00 2.43 -20.83
CA SER A 228 8.54 3.60 -20.09
C SER A 228 9.39 4.83 -20.42
N THR A 229 8.77 6.01 -20.46
CA THR A 229 9.39 7.27 -20.88
C THR A 229 9.15 8.39 -19.87
N GLY A 230 10.07 9.37 -19.81
CA GLY A 230 9.90 10.57 -18.98
C GLY A 230 9.90 10.33 -17.47
N ASN A 231 10.35 9.17 -16.99
CA ASN A 231 10.50 8.91 -15.56
C ASN A 231 11.77 9.55 -15.01
N VAL A 232 11.68 10.09 -13.80
CA VAL A 232 12.79 10.72 -13.07
C VAL A 232 13.17 9.85 -11.88
N LEU A 233 14.42 9.42 -11.83
CA LEU A 233 14.97 8.60 -10.74
C LEU A 233 16.06 9.41 -10.03
N GLU A 234 15.77 9.89 -8.82
CA GLU A 234 16.65 10.78 -8.06
C GLU A 234 16.93 10.21 -6.66
N GLU A 235 18.17 10.29 -6.19
CA GLU A 235 18.53 9.97 -4.80
C GLU A 235 18.15 8.56 -4.31
N ASN A 236 17.90 7.62 -5.23
CA ASN A 236 17.56 6.24 -4.85
C ASN A 236 18.82 5.45 -4.47
N THR A 237 18.70 4.67 -3.41
CA THR A 237 19.77 3.76 -2.95
C THR A 237 19.42 2.33 -3.31
N THR A 238 20.20 1.72 -4.19
CA THR A 238 20.03 0.31 -4.57
C THR A 238 21.29 -0.47 -4.16
N ILE A 239 21.09 -1.63 -3.55
CA ILE A 239 22.17 -2.58 -3.28
C ILE A 239 21.65 -3.94 -3.72
N PRO A 240 22.23 -4.57 -4.74
CA PRO A 240 21.80 -5.90 -5.16
C PRO A 240 22.07 -6.91 -4.05
N ASN A 241 21.38 -8.04 -4.10
CA ASN A 241 21.67 -9.12 -3.17
C ASN A 241 23.09 -9.67 -3.38
N LEU A 242 24.03 -9.31 -2.48
CA LEU A 242 25.44 -9.69 -2.56
C LEU A 242 25.67 -11.21 -2.45
N PHE A 243 24.66 -12.00 -2.08
CA PHE A 243 24.75 -13.46 -2.02
C PHE A 243 25.19 -14.09 -3.35
N LEU A 244 24.94 -13.45 -4.50
CA LEU A 244 25.46 -13.94 -5.79
C LEU A 244 26.95 -13.65 -6.00
N ILE A 245 27.47 -12.55 -5.47
CA ILE A 245 28.83 -12.07 -5.75
C ILE A 245 29.81 -12.51 -4.66
N LEU A 246 29.36 -12.62 -3.40
CA LEU A 246 30.20 -12.94 -2.27
C LEU A 246 30.94 -14.29 -2.41
N PRO A 247 30.29 -15.41 -2.84
CA PRO A 247 31.01 -16.66 -3.06
C PRO A 247 32.06 -16.55 -4.16
N ILE A 248 31.76 -15.82 -5.24
CA ILE A 248 32.68 -15.60 -6.37
C ILE A 248 33.90 -14.79 -5.91
N VAL A 249 33.68 -13.73 -5.13
CA VAL A 249 34.76 -12.90 -4.56
C VAL A 249 35.62 -13.72 -3.60
N LEU A 250 35.01 -14.54 -2.74
CA LEU A 250 35.73 -15.41 -1.82
C LEU A 250 36.58 -16.47 -2.56
N ILE A 251 36.06 -17.05 -3.64
CA ILE A 251 36.83 -17.96 -4.50
C ILE A 251 38.03 -17.25 -5.12
N TYR A 252 37.82 -16.05 -5.67
CA TYR A 252 38.90 -15.27 -6.30
C TYR A 252 39.99 -14.89 -5.29
N LEU A 253 39.60 -14.43 -4.09
CA LEU A 253 40.53 -14.15 -2.99
C LEU A 253 41.30 -15.40 -2.57
N GLY A 254 40.65 -16.56 -2.53
CA GLY A 254 41.30 -17.85 -2.28
C GLY A 254 42.36 -18.19 -3.32
N ILE A 255 42.05 -18.04 -4.62
CA ILE A 255 43.00 -18.28 -5.72
C ILE A 255 44.19 -17.31 -5.65
N VAL A 256 43.93 -16.02 -5.46
CA VAL A 256 44.98 -15.00 -5.34
C VAL A 256 45.90 -15.28 -4.15
N SER A 257 45.32 -15.66 -3.00
CA SER A 257 46.08 -16.02 -1.80
C SER A 257 46.94 -17.27 -2.03
N TYR A 258 46.41 -18.30 -2.70
CA TYR A 258 47.16 -19.50 -3.06
C TYR A 258 48.34 -19.19 -4.00
N LEU A 259 48.12 -18.40 -5.06
CA LEU A 259 49.17 -18.02 -6.00
C LEU A 259 50.26 -17.17 -5.34
N ALA A 260 49.88 -16.25 -4.45
CA ALA A 260 50.82 -15.47 -3.65
C ALA A 260 51.68 -16.39 -2.76
N GLN A 261 51.06 -17.31 -2.02
CA GLN A 261 51.78 -18.29 -1.19
C GLN A 261 52.71 -19.17 -2.01
N LYS A 262 52.25 -19.69 -3.15
CA LYS A 262 53.06 -20.52 -4.05
C LYS A 262 54.29 -19.77 -4.58
N ASN A 263 54.13 -18.51 -4.98
CA ASN A 263 55.23 -17.70 -5.47
C ASN A 263 56.20 -17.34 -4.34
N LEU A 264 55.69 -17.06 -3.13
CA LEU A 264 56.52 -16.79 -1.96
C LEU A 264 57.35 -18.03 -1.58
N LEU A 265 56.73 -19.20 -1.56
CA LEU A 265 57.41 -20.47 -1.28
C LEU A 265 58.50 -20.76 -2.32
N LYS A 266 58.23 -20.55 -3.62
CA LYS A 266 59.26 -20.66 -4.67
C LYS A 266 60.43 -19.68 -4.48
N ALA A 267 60.17 -18.48 -3.97
CA ALA A 267 61.22 -17.50 -3.73
C ALA A 267 62.07 -17.83 -2.51
N VAL A 268 61.45 -18.38 -1.45
CA VAL A 268 62.10 -18.71 -0.17
C VAL A 268 62.85 -20.06 -0.24
N TYR A 269 62.32 -21.05 -0.94
CA TYR A 269 62.88 -22.41 -1.03
C TYR A 269 63.55 -22.71 -2.38
N LYS A 270 64.24 -21.73 -2.98
CA LYS A 270 65.09 -22.00 -4.15
C LYS A 270 66.15 -23.06 -3.82
N GLU A 271 65.95 -24.29 -4.29
CA GLU A 271 67.00 -25.11 -4.93
C GLU A 271 67.20 -24.64 -6.38
#